data_AF-A0A951JFR1-F1
#
_entry.id   AF-A0A951JFR1-F1
#
_cell.length_a   1.000
_cell.length_b   1.000
_cell.length_c   1.000
_cell.angle_alpha   90.00
_cell.angle_beta   90.00
_cell.angle_gamma   90.00
#
_symmetry.space_group_name_H-M   'P 1'
#
loop_
_entity.id
_entity.type
_entity.pdbx_description
1 polymer ?
#
loop_
_entity_poly.entity_id
_entity_poly.type
_entity_poly.pdbx_seq_one_letter_code
_entity_poly.pdbx_strand_id
1 'polypeptide(L)' 'MTQRVWKRCVEALGAELSEQDLNTWIRPLQAEENGNQLRLLAPNRFVLEWVQDRFL' A
#
# COMPACT_ATOMS: atom_id res chain seq x y z
N MET A 1 -19.99 6.87 -5.34
CA MET A 1 -19.02 6.70 -4.23
C MET A 1 -17.82 5.93 -4.76
N THR A 2 -16.88 6.60 -5.43
CA THR A 2 -15.66 5.96 -5.96
C THR A 2 -14.73 5.68 -4.78
N GLN A 3 -14.85 4.51 -4.15
CA GLN A 3 -13.81 4.07 -3.21
C GLN A 3 -12.53 3.91 -4.03
N ARG A 4 -11.55 4.76 -3.71
CA ARG A 4 -10.19 4.70 -4.24
C ARG A 4 -9.69 3.26 -4.16
N VAL A 5 -9.20 2.71 -5.26
CA VAL A 5 -8.73 1.32 -5.40
C VAL A 5 -7.73 1.00 -4.28
N TRP A 6 -6.86 1.95 -3.96
CA TRP A 6 -5.91 1.83 -2.86
C TRP A 6 -6.55 1.54 -1.50
N LYS A 7 -7.66 2.21 -1.17
CA LYS A 7 -8.33 2.00 0.12
C LYS A 7 -8.79 0.54 0.26
N ARG A 8 -9.34 -0.03 -0.82
CA ARG A 8 -9.74 -1.44 -0.87
C ARG A 8 -8.54 -2.37 -0.76
N CYS A 9 -7.41 -2.03 -1.38
CA CYS A 9 -6.16 -2.79 -1.22
C CYS A 9 -5.69 -2.78 0.23
N VAL A 10 -5.69 -1.62 0.91
CA VAL A 10 -5.29 -1.52 2.32
C VAL A 10 -6.23 -2.33 3.23
N GLU A 11 -7.54 -2.30 2.97
CA GLU A 11 -8.51 -3.11 3.72
C GLU A 11 -8.29 -4.61 3.52
N ALA A 12 -8.01 -5.05 2.30
CA ALA A 12 -7.67 -6.45 2.02
C ALA A 12 -6.36 -6.88 2.68
N LEU A 13 -5.32 -6.04 2.59
CA LEU A 13 -4.03 -6.27 3.24
C LEU A 13 -4.15 -6.33 4.76
N GLY A 14 -5.13 -5.64 5.37
CA GLY A 14 -5.40 -5.71 6.80
C GLY A 14 -5.95 -7.06 7.28
N ALA A 15 -6.43 -7.91 6.37
CA ALA A 15 -6.78 -9.28 6.70
C ALA A 15 -5.57 -10.23 6.67
N GLU A 16 -4.49 -9.85 5.99
CA GLU A 16 -3.30 -10.69 5.77
C GLU A 16 -2.09 -10.24 6.60
N LEU A 17 -2.01 -8.95 6.95
CA LEU A 17 -0.94 -8.35 7.73
C LEU A 17 -1.42 -8.06 9.15
N SER A 18 -0.50 -8.18 10.12
CA SER A 18 -0.74 -7.64 11.46
C SER A 18 -0.87 -6.12 11.43
N GLU A 19 -1.62 -5.54 12.37
CA GLU A 19 -1.80 -4.08 12.46
C GLU A 19 -0.47 -3.32 12.50
N GLN A 20 0.54 -3.89 13.15
CA GLN A 20 1.89 -3.34 13.21
C GLN A 20 2.53 -3.25 11.81
N ASP A 21 2.54 -4.36 11.07
CA ASP A 21 3.10 -4.39 9.70
C ASP A 21 2.35 -3.42 8.78
N LEU A 22 1.04 -3.36 8.90
CA LEU A 22 0.22 -2.47 8.09
C LEU A 22 0.51 -0.99 8.40
N ASN A 23 0.67 -0.64 9.68
CA ASN A 23 1.00 0.72 10.11
C ASN A 23 2.43 1.13 9.71
N THR A 24 3.38 0.19 9.75
CA THR A 24 4.79 0.45 9.46
C THR A 24 5.08 0.51 7.96
N TRP A 25 4.47 -0.37 7.16
CA TRP A 25 4.86 -0.57 5.77
C TRP A 25 3.83 -0.12 4.75
N ILE A 26 2.53 -0.24 5.06
CA ILE A 26 1.46 0.04 4.09
C ILE A 26 0.87 1.45 4.26
N ARG A 27 0.56 1.88 5.50
CA ARG A 27 0.02 3.23 5.77
C ARG A 27 0.87 4.40 5.29
N PRO A 28 2.21 4.38 5.35
CA PRO A 28 3.00 5.52 4.90
C PRO A 28 3.13 5.60 3.37
N LEU A 29 2.65 4.59 2.62
CA LEU A 29 2.62 4.64 1.16
C LEU A 29 1.58 5.65 0.69
N GLN A 30 1.97 6.51 -0.25
CA GLN A 30 1.02 7.39 -0.94
C GLN A 30 0.58 6.75 -2.24
N ALA A 31 -0.73 6.70 -2.46
CA ALA A 31 -1.30 6.19 -3.69
C ALA A 31 -1.70 7.34 -4.61
N GLU A 32 -1.13 7.33 -5.81
CA GLU A 32 -1.55 8.17 -6.93
C GLU A 32 -2.33 7.32 -7.94
N GLU A 33 -3.63 7.59 -8.05
CA GLU A 33 -4.52 6.94 -9.01
C GLU A 33 -4.57 7.79 -10.28
N ASN A 34 -4.02 7.27 -11.38
CA ASN A 34 -4.02 7.92 -12.68
C ASN A 34 -4.78 7.04 -13.69
N GLY A 35 -6.09 7.27 -13.81
CA GLY A 35 -6.96 6.52 -14.71
C GLY A 35 -6.99 5.03 -14.36
N ASN A 36 -6.32 4.21 -15.18
CA ASN A 36 -6.20 2.75 -15.00
C ASN A 36 -4.92 2.31 -14.29
N GLN A 37 -4.07 3.23 -13.83
CA GLN A 37 -2.85 2.91 -13.08
C GLN A 37 -2.95 3.38 -11.63
N LEU A 38 -2.47 2.53 -10.73
CA LEU A 38 -2.23 2.83 -9.33
C LEU A 38 -0.72 2.87 -9.10
N ARG A 39 -0.19 4.04 -8.77
CA ARG A 39 1.22 4.21 -8.42
C ARG A 39 1.33 4.37 -6.91
N LEU A 40 2.21 3.58 -6.28
CA LEU A 40 2.51 3.67 -4.85
C LEU A 40 3.86 4.34 -4.67
N LEU A 41 3.88 5.43 -3.91
CA LEU A 41 5.08 6.16 -3.54
C LEU A 41 5.46 5.76 -2.11
N ALA A 42 6.65 5.20 -1.96
CA ALA A 42 7.21 4.92 -0.65
C ALA A 42 7.90 6.17 -0.08
N PRO A 43 7.83 6.39 1.25
CA PRO A 43 8.52 7.52 1.90
C PRO A 43 10.05 7.38 1.87
N ASN A 44 10.56 6.14 1.74
CA ASN A 44 11.97 5.83 1.69
C ASN A 44 12.18 4.46 1.04
N ARG A 45 13.45 4.14 0.75
CA ARG A 45 13.87 2.89 0.11
C ARG A 45 13.55 1.65 0.92
N PHE A 46 13.66 1.68 2.25
CA PHE A 46 13.39 0.50 3.09
C PHE A 46 11.93 0.04 2.98
N VAL A 47 10.99 0.99 3.03
CA VAL A 47 9.56 0.68 2.83
C VAL A 47 9.33 0.15 1.42
N LEU A 48 9.96 0.75 0.41
CA LEU A 48 9.85 0.29 -0.97
C LEU A 48 10.38 -1.15 -1.15
N GLU A 49 11.54 -1.46 -0.58
CA GLU A 49 12.16 -2.79 -0.66
C GLU A 49 11.32 -3.84 0.05
N TRP A 50 10.80 -3.54 1.24
CA TRP A 50 9.93 -4.47 1.96
C TRP A 50 8.63 -4.77 1.20
N VAL A 51 8.00 -3.75 0.61
CA VAL A 51 6.76 -3.92 -0.16
C VAL A 51 7.04 -4.71 -1.44
N GLN A 52 8.18 -4.49 -2.10
CA GLN A 52 8.57 -5.29 -3.26
C GLN A 52 8.82 -6.74 -2.86
N ASP A 53 9.63 -7.01 -1.84
CA ASP A 53 9.98 -8.37 -1.41
C ASP A 53 8.74 -9.20 -0.97
N ARG A 54 7.75 -8.53 -0.37
CA ARG A 54 6.57 -9.21 0.16
C ARG A 54 5.43 -9.40 -0.87
N PHE A 55 5.39 -8.63 -1.95
CA PHE A 55 4.24 -8.60 -2.88
C PHE A 55 4.57 -8.67 -4.37
N LEU A 56 5.84 -8.60 -4.77
CA LEU A 56 6.31 -8.72 -6.16
C LEU A 56 7.23 -9.93 -6.33
#